data_AF-A0A517NUW4-F1
#
_entry.id   AF-A0A517NUW4-F1
#
_cell.length_a   1.000
_cell.length_b   1.000
_cell.length_c   1.000
_cell.angle_alpha   90.00
_cell.angle_beta   90.00
_cell.angle_gamma   90.00
#
_symmetry.space_group_name_H-M   'P 1'
#
loop_
_entity.id
_entity.type
_entity.pdbx_description
1 polymer ?
#
loop_
_entity_poly.entity_id
_entity_poly.type
_entity_poly.pdbx_seq_one_letter_code
_entity_poly.pdbx_strand_id
1 'polypeptide(L)' 'MKTTVLGATGFIGNRIVEALRESGADVVVASRKTGVDAMTGQGLDEAVSGSTTLIDVTNAPSYEEAEI' A
#
# COMPACT_ATOMS: atom_id res chain seq x y z
N MET A 1 12.01 -10.05 6.47
CA MET A 1 12.19 -8.66 6.00
C MET A 1 10.79 -8.11 5.75
N LYS A 2 10.40 -7.05 6.48
CA LYS A 2 9.01 -6.56 6.50
C LYS A 2 8.80 -5.53 5.39
N THR A 3 7.83 -5.77 4.52
CA THR A 3 7.52 -4.93 3.36
C THR A 3 6.12 -4.38 3.49
N THR A 4 5.95 -3.06 3.47
CA THR A 4 4.63 -2.42 3.38
C THR A 4 4.29 -2.16 1.92
N VAL A 5 3.08 -2.52 1.51
CA VAL A 5 2.54 -2.20 0.18
C VAL A 5 1.40 -1.21 0.35
N LEU A 6 1.54 0.01 -0.18
CA LEU A 6 0.46 1.00 -0.27
C LEU A 6 -0.37 0.75 -1.53
N GLY A 7 -1.69 0.91 -1.44
CA GLY A 7 -2.58 0.52 -2.53
C GLY A 7 -2.71 -1.00 -2.67
N ALA A 8 -2.40 -1.75 -1.61
CA ALA A 8 -2.29 -3.21 -1.63
C ALA A 8 -3.57 -3.94 -2.05
N THR A 9 -4.75 -3.35 -1.83
CA THR A 9 -6.03 -3.95 -2.25
C THR A 9 -6.40 -3.62 -3.70
N GLY A 10 -5.56 -2.85 -4.42
CA GLY A 10 -5.75 -2.48 -5.83
C GLY A 10 -5.34 -3.59 -6.80
N PHE A 11 -5.51 -3.35 -8.11
CA PHE A 11 -5.22 -4.36 -9.13
C PHE A 11 -3.75 -4.81 -9.13
N ILE A 12 -2.82 -3.86 -9.12
CA ILE A 12 -1.39 -4.15 -9.05
C ILE A 12 -0.99 -4.60 -7.63
N GLY A 13 -1.52 -3.93 -6.60
CA GLY A 13 -1.23 -4.23 -5.20
C GLY A 13 -1.50 -5.70 -4.81
N ASN A 14 -2.65 -6.26 -5.19
CA ASN A 14 -2.98 -7.65 -4.81
C ASN A 14 -1.97 -8.65 -5.38
N ARG A 15 -1.54 -8.46 -6.64
CA ARG A 15 -0.55 -9.34 -7.30
C ARG A 15 0.83 -9.25 -6.66
N ILE A 16 1.24 -8.04 -6.25
CA ILE A 16 2.49 -7.84 -5.53
C ILE A 16 2.43 -8.54 -4.16
N VAL A 17 1.33 -8.37 -3.43
CA VAL A 17 1.13 -9.03 -2.13
C VAL A 17 1.16 -10.54 -2.26
N GLU A 18 0.50 -11.11 -3.27
CA GLU A 18 0.52 -12.55 -3.57
C GLU A 18 1.96 -13.02 -3.83
N ALA A 19 2.68 -12.39 -4.77
CA ALA A 19 4.06 -12.76 -5.10
C ALA A 19 5.03 -12.64 -3.91
N LEU A 20 4.90 -11.59 -3.10
CA LEU A 20 5.72 -11.42 -1.91
C LEU A 20 5.44 -12.50 -0.86
N ARG A 21 4.17 -12.84 -0.62
CA ARG A 21 3.80 -13.92 0.30
C ARG A 21 4.30 -15.28 -0.19
N GLU A 22 4.21 -15.56 -1.48
CA GLU A 22 4.77 -16.78 -2.09
C GLU A 22 6.29 -16.88 -1.91
N SER A 23 6.99 -15.74 -1.90
CA SER A 23 8.44 -15.69 -1.63
C SER A 23 8.81 -15.82 -0.14
N GLY A 24 7.82 -15.92 0.76
CA GLY A 24 8.03 -15.97 2.21
C GLY A 24 8.34 -14.62 2.86
N ALA A 25 8.05 -13.51 2.18
CA ALA A 25 8.20 -12.18 2.76
C ALA A 25 7.10 -11.88 3.79
N ASP A 26 7.45 -11.08 4.80
CA ASP A 26 6.48 -10.50 5.73
C ASP A 26 5.89 -9.24 5.10
N VAL A 27 4.58 -9.22 4.88
CA VAL A 27 3.89 -8.20 4.08
C VAL A 27 2.82 -7.49 4.87
N VAL A 28 2.93 -6.17 4.98
CA VAL A 28 1.86 -5.29 5.48
C VAL A 28 1.02 -4.79 4.32
N VAL A 29 -0.27 -5.08 4.38
CA VAL A 29 -1.28 -4.66 3.38
C VAL A 29 -1.87 -3.32 3.81
N ALA A 30 -1.46 -2.24 3.14
CA ALA A 30 -1.92 -0.89 3.43
C ALA A 30 -2.73 -0.30 2.27
N SER A 31 -3.94 0.15 2.59
CA SER A 31 -4.89 0.75 1.65
C SER A 31 -6.01 1.44 2.42
N ARG A 32 -6.76 2.32 1.76
CA ARG A 32 -7.96 2.94 2.37
C ARG A 32 -8.97 1.90 2.86
N LYS A 33 -9.09 0.76 2.16
CA LYS A 33 -9.94 -0.37 2.58
C LYS A 33 -9.46 -1.07 3.85
N THR A 34 -8.16 -0.97 4.17
CA THR A 34 -7.56 -1.50 5.40
C THR A 34 -7.34 -0.41 6.45
N GLY A 35 -7.93 0.78 6.28
CA GLY A 35 -7.84 1.88 7.24
C GLY A 35 -6.57 2.73 7.14
N VAL A 36 -5.77 2.56 6.09
CA VAL A 36 -4.53 3.32 5.86
C VAL A 36 -4.68 4.26 4.67
N ASP A 37 -4.46 5.55 4.88
CA ASP A 37 -4.53 6.55 3.83
C ASP A 37 -3.23 7.37 3.78
N ALA A 38 -2.51 7.24 2.67
CA ALA A 38 -1.23 7.91 2.47
C ALA A 38 -1.37 9.43 2.20
N MET A 39 -2.55 9.88 1.75
CA MET A 39 -2.82 11.30 1.49
C MET A 39 -3.14 12.06 2.77
N THR A 40 -3.94 11.45 3.66
CA THR A 40 -4.31 12.07 4.94
C THR A 40 -3.34 11.73 6.08
N GLY A 41 -2.52 10.69 5.90
CA GLY A 41 -1.64 10.15 6.93
C GLY A 41 -2.32 9.18 7.90
N GLN A 42 -3.64 8.94 7.75
CA GLN A 42 -4.38 8.02 8.63
C GLN A 42 -3.74 6.62 8.61
N GLY A 43 -3.37 6.11 9.78
CA GLY A 43 -2.84 4.75 9.96
C GLY A 43 -1.46 4.51 9.33
N LEU A 44 -0.80 5.54 8.79
CA LEU A 44 0.45 5.39 8.06
C LEU A 44 1.62 5.01 8.97
N ASP A 45 1.73 5.65 10.14
CA ASP A 45 2.81 5.39 11.12
C ASP A 45 2.86 3.92 11.54
N GLU A 46 1.69 3.35 11.87
CA GLU A 46 1.58 1.93 12.22
C GLU A 46 1.88 1.03 11.03
N ALA A 47 1.39 1.38 9.84
CA ALA A 47 1.56 0.58 8.63
C ALA A 47 3.02 0.50 8.17
N VAL A 48 3.83 1.53 8.37
CA VAL A 48 5.26 1.56 7.99
C VAL A 48 6.20 1.17 9.12
N SER A 49 5.70 1.05 10.35
CA SER A 49 6.52 0.73 11.52
C SER A 49 7.25 -0.60 11.37
N GLY A 50 8.58 -0.55 11.47
CA GLY A 50 9.46 -1.71 11.34
C GLY A 50 9.60 -2.27 9.92
N SER A 51 8.96 -1.64 8.93
CA SER A 51 9.13 -2.03 7.53
C SER A 51 10.47 -1.53 7.00
N THR A 52 11.20 -2.43 6.34
CA THR A 52 12.48 -2.12 5.70
C THR A 52 12.30 -1.69 4.24
N THR A 53 11.13 -2.01 3.67
CA THR A 53 10.79 -1.76 2.27
C THR A 53 9.38 -1.20 2.19
N LEU A 54 9.20 -0.15 1.37
CA LEU A 54 7.90 0.41 1.02
C LEU A 54 7.70 0.26 -0.49
N ILE A 55 6.57 -0.30 -0.90
CA ILE A 55 6.14 -0.37 -2.29
C ILE A 55 4.86 0.46 -2.42
N ASP A 56 4.92 1.58 -3.12
CA ASP A 56 3.75 2.41 -3.40
C ASP A 56 3.19 2.12 -4.79
N VAL A 57 1.97 1.58 -4.81
CA VAL A 57 1.18 1.37 -6.03
C VAL A 57 -0.21 1.98 -5.90
N THR A 58 -0.31 3.06 -5.13
CA THR A 58 -1.52 3.89 -5.11
C THR A 58 -1.70 4.56 -6.47
N ASN A 59 -2.94 4.68 -6.93
CA ASN A 59 -3.22 5.52 -8.08
C ASN A 59 -3.01 6.97 -7.65
N ALA A 60 -2.15 7.70 -8.37
CA ALA A 60 -2.11 9.14 -8.24
C ALA A 60 -3.50 9.72 -8.59
N PRO A 61 -3.95 10.78 -7.89
CA PRO A 61 -5.13 11.50 -8.32
C PRO A 61 -4.91 11.99 -9.77
N SER A 62 -5.93 11.86 -10.61
CA SER A 62 -5.94 12.57 -11.88
C SER A 62 -6.03 14.06 -11.59
N TYR A 63 -5.22 14.86 -12.30
CA TYR A 63 -5.32 16.31 -12.26
C TYR A 63 -6.31 16.86 -13.30
N GLU A 64 -7.10 15.98 -13.94
CA GLU A 64 -8.18 16.40 -14.83
C GLU A 64 -9.35 16.94 -14.00
N GLU A 65 -9.91 18.07 -14.44
CA GLU A 65 -11.00 18.80 -13.78
C GLU A 65 -12.24 17.93 -13.44
N ALA A 66 -12.43 16.80 -14.13
CA ALA A 66 -13.57 15.90 -13.91
C ALA A 66 -13.40 14.94 -12.71
N GLU A 67 -12.22 14.87 -12.10
CA GLU A 67 -11.91 13.94 -11.01
C GLU A 67 -11.41 14.63 -9.71
N ILE A 68 -11.49 15.96 -9.63
CA ILE A 68 -11.19 16.78 -8.42
C ILE A 68 -12.45 17.02 -7.59
#